data_AF-A0A4Q5UPA2-F1
#
_entry.id   AF-A0A4Q5UPA2-F1
#
_cell.length_a   1.000
_cell.length_b   1.000
_cell.length_c   1.000
_cell.angle_alpha   90.00
_cell.angle_beta   90.00
_cell.angle_gamma   90.00
#
_symmetry.space_group_name_H-M   'P 1'
#
loop_
_entity.id
_entity.type
_entity.pdbx_description
1 polymer ?
#
loop_
_entity_poly.entity_id
_entity_poly.type
_entity_poly.pdbx_seq_one_letter_code
_entity_poly.pdbx_strand_id
1 'polypeptide(L)'
;MSKKIKEEYSHSDTGVSGQYKTWFLDYASYVILERAVPAIEDGMKPVQRRILHSMKEMDDGRFNKVANIIGQSMQYHPHGDASIGDALVNMGQKDLLIETQGNWGDVRTGDDAAAPRYIEARLSKFALDVAFNNKTTEWQLSYDGRKNEPVTLPMKFPMLLAQGAEGIAVGLATKILPHNFNELIEASIKYLKGRKFEILPDFQTGGTMDASMYNEGKRGGKIRVRAIIEEQDKKTLIIKSVPFGVTTTQLMESIVKANDQGKIKIKKVTDHTAADVEIFVELAPGISPDITIDALYAFTDCEVSISPNACVIVQNKPQFLGVTELLKVATDNTRELLKKELEIKLAELQEKWHYTSLEKIFFEEKIYKELEKKHETWDKVLEAIDKAFGPFKKQLKRDITREDIVKLTEKPVRRIYKLDIDELITEVSELDDIIAFTKGGIMKVVKVSDKTFIGKDILH
;
A
#
# COMPACT_ATOMS: atom_id res chain seq x y z
N MET A 1 42.09 13.04 -8.35
CA MET A 1 41.53 14.09 -7.48
C MET A 1 40.76 15.07 -8.36
N SER A 2 39.44 15.12 -8.23
CA SER A 2 38.64 16.30 -8.60
C SER A 2 37.32 16.18 -7.84
N LYS A 3 37.34 16.67 -6.59
CA LYS A 3 36.14 17.01 -5.83
C LYS A 3 35.45 18.12 -6.62
N LYS A 4 34.38 17.82 -7.35
CA LYS A 4 33.39 18.85 -7.67
C LYS A 4 32.50 19.01 -6.45
N ILE A 5 32.79 20.12 -5.78
CA ILE A 5 32.15 20.70 -4.62
C ILE A 5 30.63 20.76 -4.87
N LYS A 6 29.85 20.34 -3.86
CA LYS A 6 28.43 20.69 -3.73
C LYS A 6 28.36 22.21 -3.74
N GLU A 7 27.81 22.82 -4.78
CA GLU A 7 27.38 24.20 -4.70
C GLU A 7 26.17 24.25 -3.76
N GLU A 8 26.44 24.60 -2.49
CA GLU A 8 25.43 25.21 -1.64
C GLU A 8 25.01 26.51 -2.33
N TYR A 9 23.76 26.57 -2.78
CA TYR A 9 23.19 27.79 -3.37
C TYR A 9 23.21 28.90 -2.33
N SER A 10 24.18 29.81 -2.41
CA SER A 10 24.20 30.98 -1.55
C SER A 10 22.97 31.83 -1.85
N HIS A 11 22.19 32.12 -0.82
CA HIS A 11 20.99 32.97 -0.85
C HIS A 11 21.30 34.45 -1.12
N SER A 12 22.35 34.75 -1.89
CA SER A 12 22.90 36.10 -2.05
C SER A 12 22.59 36.73 -3.40
N ASP A 13 21.60 36.22 -4.14
CA ASP A 13 21.24 36.77 -5.44
C ASP A 13 20.11 37.82 -5.25
N THR A 14 20.52 39.04 -4.90
CA THR A 14 19.64 40.14 -4.43
C THR A 14 18.80 40.79 -5.53
N GLY A 15 18.94 40.35 -6.79
CA GLY A 15 18.13 40.81 -7.91
C GLY A 15 16.81 40.03 -8.05
N VAL A 16 15.80 40.66 -8.67
CA VAL A 16 14.49 40.04 -8.96
C VAL A 16 14.64 38.71 -9.70
N SER A 17 15.59 38.61 -10.63
CA SER A 17 15.88 37.36 -11.37
C SER A 17 16.40 36.24 -10.46
N GLY A 18 17.23 36.58 -9.48
CA GLY A 18 17.78 35.62 -8.51
C GLY A 18 16.68 35.12 -7.57
N GLN A 19 15.88 36.05 -7.03
CA GLN A 19 14.73 35.74 -6.18
C GLN A 19 13.70 34.86 -6.92
N TYR A 20 13.33 35.22 -8.15
CA TYR A 20 12.39 34.44 -8.95
C TYR A 20 12.89 33.01 -9.20
N LYS A 21 14.17 32.84 -9.52
CA LYS A 21 14.79 31.53 -9.70
C LYS A 21 14.68 30.68 -8.44
N THR A 22 15.02 31.24 -7.27
CA THR A 22 14.93 30.53 -5.99
C THR A 22 13.50 30.15 -5.66
N TRP A 23 12.57 31.11 -5.67
CA TRP A 23 11.16 30.84 -5.34
C TRP A 23 10.51 29.83 -6.29
N PHE A 24 10.81 29.93 -7.59
CA PHE A 24 10.30 28.99 -8.57
C PHE A 24 10.88 27.58 -8.35
N LEU A 25 12.17 27.46 -8.03
CA LEU A 25 12.79 26.16 -7.73
C LEU A 25 12.24 25.53 -6.45
N ASP A 26 12.01 26.31 -5.41
CA ASP A 26 11.41 25.84 -4.16
C ASP A 26 9.99 25.35 -4.39
N TYR A 27 9.18 26.14 -5.09
CA TYR A 27 7.82 25.76 -5.48
C TYR A 27 7.80 24.51 -6.36
N ALA A 28 8.65 24.44 -7.38
CA ALA A 28 8.73 23.30 -8.29
C ALA A 28 9.15 22.02 -7.54
N SER A 29 10.17 22.12 -6.68
CA SER A 29 10.65 21.00 -5.87
C SER A 29 9.57 20.49 -4.92
N TYR A 30 8.88 21.41 -4.23
CA TYR A 30 7.76 21.07 -3.36
C TYR A 30 6.62 20.37 -4.13
N VAL A 31 6.20 20.91 -5.27
CA VAL A 31 5.11 20.31 -6.06
C VAL A 31 5.48 18.92 -6.59
N ILE A 32 6.74 18.71 -6.97
CA ILE A 32 7.21 17.42 -7.47
C ILE A 32 7.28 16.39 -6.33
N LEU A 33 7.97 16.72 -5.24
CA LEU A 33 8.29 15.77 -4.16
C LEU A 33 7.14 15.58 -3.17
N GLU A 34 6.45 16.66 -2.83
CA GLU A 34 5.48 16.71 -1.72
C GLU A 34 4.02 16.73 -2.17
N ARG A 35 3.74 16.59 -3.48
CA ARG A 35 2.35 16.70 -3.98
C ARG A 35 1.99 15.77 -5.13
N ALA A 36 2.62 15.94 -6.30
CA ALA A 36 2.05 15.47 -7.55
C ALA A 36 2.50 14.07 -7.97
N VAL A 37 3.67 13.62 -7.51
CA VAL A 37 4.31 12.38 -7.96
C VAL A 37 4.30 11.35 -6.82
N PRO A 38 3.94 10.09 -7.07
CA PRO A 38 3.95 9.05 -6.05
C PRO A 38 5.38 8.62 -5.70
N ALA A 39 5.58 8.19 -4.46
CA ALA A 39 6.82 7.54 -4.03
C ALA A 39 6.89 6.11 -4.58
N ILE A 40 8.10 5.63 -4.90
CA ILE A 40 8.28 4.28 -5.43
C ILE A 40 8.05 3.19 -4.37
N GLU A 41 8.28 3.51 -3.10
CA GLU A 41 8.27 2.58 -1.98
C GLU A 41 6.86 2.08 -1.68
N ASP A 42 5.87 2.98 -1.66
CA ASP A 42 4.48 2.66 -1.32
C ASP A 42 3.46 2.98 -2.42
N GLY A 43 3.88 3.64 -3.50
CA GLY A 43 3.01 4.03 -4.60
C GLY A 43 2.09 5.20 -4.30
N MET A 44 2.28 5.91 -3.17
CA MET A 44 1.36 6.94 -2.71
C MET A 44 1.93 8.33 -2.91
N LYS A 45 1.03 9.27 -3.20
CA LYS A 45 1.29 10.70 -2.99
C LYS A 45 1.15 11.05 -1.51
N PRO A 46 1.76 12.15 -1.03
CA PRO A 46 1.71 12.50 0.39
C PRO A 46 0.29 12.64 0.98
N VAL A 47 -0.66 13.22 0.22
CA VAL A 47 -2.06 13.32 0.67
C VAL A 47 -2.70 11.94 0.91
N GLN A 48 -2.47 10.99 0.00
CA GLN A 48 -3.03 9.64 0.08
C GLN A 48 -2.44 8.87 1.28
N ARG A 49 -1.13 9.01 1.49
CA ARG A 49 -0.42 8.43 2.64
C ARG A 49 -0.96 8.94 3.97
N ARG A 50 -1.14 10.26 4.07
CA ARG A 50 -1.65 10.93 5.29
C ARG A 50 -3.12 10.58 5.57
N ILE A 51 -3.94 10.42 4.53
CA ILE A 51 -5.31 9.91 4.65
C ILE A 51 -5.30 8.50 5.25
N LEU A 52 -4.53 7.57 4.68
CA LEU A 52 -4.44 6.20 5.19
C LEU A 52 -3.90 6.14 6.62
N HIS A 53 -2.89 6.95 6.96
CA HIS A 53 -2.40 7.06 8.33
C HIS A 53 -3.49 7.57 9.28
N SER A 54 -4.22 8.62 8.91
CA SER A 54 -5.30 9.17 9.73
C SER A 54 -6.43 8.16 9.94
N MET A 55 -6.80 7.43 8.88
CA MET A 55 -7.77 6.35 8.99
C MET A 55 -7.28 5.24 9.92
N LYS A 56 -5.97 4.92 9.91
CA LYS A 56 -5.40 3.90 10.79
C LYS A 56 -5.39 4.31 12.26
N GLU A 57 -5.12 5.58 12.55
CA GLU A 57 -5.20 6.13 13.92
C GLU A 57 -6.63 6.12 14.47
N MET A 58 -7.63 6.20 13.59
CA MET A 58 -9.06 6.19 13.93
C MET A 58 -9.70 4.78 13.85
N ASP A 59 -8.93 3.77 13.47
CA ASP A 59 -9.44 2.44 13.14
C ASP A 59 -9.93 1.69 14.38
N ASP A 60 -11.26 1.54 14.49
CA ASP A 60 -11.96 0.73 15.47
C ASP A 60 -12.79 -0.40 14.81
N GLY A 61 -12.57 -0.61 13.50
CA GLY A 61 -13.32 -1.55 12.66
C GLY A 61 -14.69 -1.03 12.18
N ARG A 62 -15.13 0.17 12.58
CA ARG A 62 -16.42 0.76 12.15
C ARG A 62 -16.23 1.78 11.05
N PHE A 63 -17.31 2.06 10.34
CA PHE A 63 -17.38 3.13 9.36
C PHE A 63 -17.28 4.50 10.05
N ASN A 64 -16.40 5.34 9.53
CA ASN A 64 -16.19 6.71 9.99
C ASN A 64 -16.74 7.69 8.95
N LYS A 65 -17.39 8.77 9.40
CA LYS A 65 -17.78 9.87 8.51
C LYS A 65 -16.57 10.42 7.78
N VAL A 66 -16.67 10.59 6.47
CA VAL A 66 -15.56 11.11 5.65
C VAL A 66 -15.14 12.50 6.13
N ALA A 67 -16.08 13.34 6.56
CA ALA A 67 -15.78 14.63 7.19
C ALA A 67 -14.81 14.52 8.39
N ASN A 68 -14.95 13.47 9.22
CA ASN A 68 -14.05 13.24 10.36
C ASN A 68 -12.66 12.80 9.89
N ILE A 69 -12.60 11.93 8.88
CA ILE A 69 -11.33 11.46 8.29
C ILE A 69 -10.56 12.65 7.68
N ILE A 70 -11.25 13.54 6.97
CA ILE A 70 -10.67 14.78 6.43
C ILE A 70 -10.12 15.65 7.57
N GLY A 71 -10.93 15.91 8.61
CA GLY A 71 -10.52 16.72 9.75
C GLY A 71 -9.30 16.15 10.49
N GLN A 72 -9.22 14.82 10.64
CA GLN A 72 -8.04 14.16 11.20
C GLN A 72 -6.81 14.30 10.28
N SER A 73 -7.01 14.15 8.96
CA SER A 73 -5.95 14.24 7.96
C SER A 73 -5.31 15.64 7.90
N MET A 74 -6.05 16.69 8.23
CA MET A 74 -5.52 18.07 8.30
C MET A 74 -4.45 18.26 9.38
N GLN A 75 -4.36 17.37 10.37
CA GLN A 75 -3.27 17.39 11.36
C GLN A 75 -1.91 17.00 10.74
N TYR A 76 -1.93 16.35 9.58
CA TYR A 76 -0.75 15.92 8.84
C TYR A 76 -0.62 16.67 7.49
N HIS A 77 -1.73 17.09 6.89
CA HIS A 77 -1.78 17.69 5.57
C HIS A 77 -2.30 19.14 5.64
N PRO A 78 -1.41 20.16 5.64
CA PRO A 78 -1.78 21.57 5.83
C PRO A 78 -2.33 22.20 4.54
N HIS A 79 -3.35 21.56 3.94
CA HIS A 79 -4.03 22.01 2.73
C HIS A 79 -5.55 21.97 2.90
N GLY A 80 -6.27 22.48 1.90
CA GLY A 80 -7.73 22.54 1.92
C GLY A 80 -8.40 21.17 2.08
N ASP A 81 -9.51 21.17 2.82
CA ASP A 81 -10.39 20.02 3.03
C ASP A 81 -10.89 19.40 1.73
N ALA A 82 -11.19 20.23 0.72
CA ALA A 82 -11.60 19.78 -0.61
C ALA A 82 -10.56 18.85 -1.26
N SER A 83 -9.27 19.23 -1.24
CA SER A 83 -8.21 18.40 -1.84
C SER A 83 -8.01 17.06 -1.13
N ILE A 84 -8.22 17.02 0.18
CA ILE A 84 -8.17 15.78 0.96
C ILE A 84 -9.40 14.92 0.67
N GLY A 85 -10.58 15.55 0.62
CA GLY A 85 -11.85 14.90 0.29
C GLY A 85 -11.82 14.26 -1.10
N ASP A 86 -11.38 15.00 -2.11
CA ASP A 86 -11.24 14.50 -3.49
C ASP A 86 -10.27 13.31 -3.54
N ALA A 87 -9.12 13.41 -2.87
CA ALA A 87 -8.15 12.32 -2.82
C ALA A 87 -8.75 11.07 -2.14
N LEU A 88 -9.49 11.24 -1.05
CA LEU A 88 -10.15 10.14 -0.33
C LEU A 88 -11.23 9.50 -1.19
N VAL A 89 -12.09 10.29 -1.85
CA VAL A 89 -13.12 9.77 -2.79
C VAL A 89 -12.48 8.96 -3.90
N ASN A 90 -11.43 9.50 -4.54
CA ASN A 90 -10.69 8.79 -5.60
C ASN A 90 -10.08 7.46 -5.11
N MET A 91 -9.58 7.41 -3.87
CA MET A 91 -9.05 6.17 -3.29
C MET A 91 -10.16 5.17 -2.94
N GLY A 92 -11.31 5.65 -2.45
CA GLY A 92 -12.48 4.83 -2.14
C GLY A 92 -13.08 4.17 -3.37
N GLN A 93 -13.20 4.92 -4.48
CA GLN A 93 -13.71 4.40 -5.76
C GLN A 93 -12.84 3.27 -6.37
N LYS A 94 -11.62 3.06 -5.86
CA LYS A 94 -10.78 1.93 -6.29
C LYS A 94 -11.17 0.59 -5.64
N ASP A 95 -12.02 0.61 -4.60
CA ASP A 95 -12.55 -0.57 -3.90
C ASP A 95 -11.49 -1.63 -3.53
N LEU A 96 -10.37 -1.16 -2.97
CA LEU A 96 -9.26 -2.04 -2.58
C LEU A 96 -8.76 -1.74 -1.17
N LEU A 97 -8.38 -0.49 -0.92
CA LEU A 97 -7.83 -0.06 0.37
C LEU A 97 -8.88 0.47 1.35
N ILE A 98 -9.99 0.96 0.81
CA ILE A 98 -11.01 1.69 1.56
C ILE A 98 -12.36 1.07 1.22
N GLU A 99 -13.07 0.61 2.24
CA GLU A 99 -14.46 0.22 2.11
C GLU A 99 -15.34 1.47 2.27
N THR A 100 -16.35 1.59 1.42
CA THR A 100 -17.15 2.81 1.27
C THR A 100 -18.63 2.57 1.54
N GLN A 101 -19.30 3.50 2.20
CA GLN A 101 -20.74 3.51 2.42
C GLN A 101 -21.35 4.87 2.02
N GLY A 102 -22.51 4.83 1.36
CA GLY A 102 -23.19 6.00 0.78
C GLY A 102 -22.89 6.18 -0.70
N ASN A 103 -23.22 7.35 -1.27
CA ASN A 103 -22.94 7.67 -2.68
C ASN A 103 -21.54 8.26 -2.85
N TRP A 104 -20.61 7.48 -3.39
CA TRP A 104 -19.22 7.88 -3.65
C TRP A 104 -18.98 8.37 -5.08
N GLY A 105 -20.03 8.65 -5.84
CA GLY A 105 -19.93 9.04 -7.25
C GLY A 105 -19.63 7.85 -8.16
N ASP A 106 -19.55 8.11 -9.46
CA ASP A 106 -19.23 7.09 -10.46
C ASP A 106 -18.28 7.67 -11.51
N VAL A 107 -17.09 7.08 -11.61
CA VAL A 107 -16.05 7.47 -12.57
C VAL A 107 -16.47 7.29 -14.03
N ARG A 108 -17.46 6.44 -14.29
CA ARG A 108 -17.98 6.14 -15.64
C ARG A 108 -18.98 7.19 -16.08
N THR A 109 -19.83 7.70 -15.19
CA THR A 109 -20.83 8.73 -15.53
C THR A 109 -20.28 10.14 -15.36
N GLY A 110 -19.29 10.30 -14.45
CA GLY A 110 -18.78 11.59 -14.01
C GLY A 110 -19.59 12.18 -12.85
N ASP A 111 -20.45 11.39 -12.21
CA ASP A 111 -21.23 11.85 -11.06
C ASP A 111 -20.34 12.07 -9.84
N ASP A 112 -20.50 13.24 -9.22
CA ASP A 112 -19.78 13.59 -8.00
C ASP A 112 -20.22 12.73 -6.80
N ALA A 113 -19.29 12.51 -5.88
CA ALA A 113 -19.61 11.93 -4.59
C ALA A 113 -20.52 12.87 -3.78
N ALA A 114 -21.39 12.28 -2.95
CA ALA A 114 -22.13 13.07 -1.98
C ALA A 114 -21.17 13.75 -0.99
N ALA A 115 -21.58 14.90 -0.47
CA ALA A 115 -20.73 15.69 0.43
C ALA A 115 -20.20 14.85 1.61
N PRO A 116 -18.96 15.09 2.10
CA PRO A 116 -18.29 14.27 3.13
C PRO A 116 -19.06 13.93 4.42
N ARG A 117 -20.11 14.70 4.72
CA ARG A 117 -21.02 14.49 5.86
C ARG A 117 -22.03 13.34 5.65
N TYR A 118 -22.28 12.96 4.40
CA TYR A 118 -23.27 11.92 4.02
C TYR A 118 -22.64 10.57 3.69
N ILE A 119 -21.33 10.53 3.44
CA ILE A 119 -20.59 9.30 3.12
C ILE A 119 -19.69 8.88 4.28
N GLU A 120 -19.41 7.58 4.34
CA GLU A 120 -18.59 6.95 5.35
C GLU A 120 -17.57 6.00 4.73
N ALA A 121 -16.43 5.85 5.39
CA ALA A 121 -15.35 4.96 4.97
C ALA A 121 -14.68 4.27 6.16
N ARG A 122 -14.04 3.13 5.89
CA ARG A 122 -13.07 2.49 6.78
C ARG A 122 -11.97 1.81 5.97
N LEU A 123 -10.87 1.46 6.61
CA LEU A 123 -9.83 0.65 5.97
C LEU A 123 -10.37 -0.75 5.71
N SER A 124 -10.06 -1.30 4.54
CA SER A 124 -10.35 -2.71 4.25
C SER A 124 -9.44 -3.62 5.07
N LYS A 125 -9.87 -4.88 5.28
CA LYS A 125 -8.99 -5.89 5.91
C LYS A 125 -7.67 -6.04 5.16
N PHE A 126 -7.74 -6.01 3.84
CA PHE A 126 -6.57 -6.06 2.98
C PHE A 126 -5.62 -4.89 3.25
N ALA A 127 -6.13 -3.65 3.35
CA ALA A 127 -5.32 -2.48 3.67
C ALA A 127 -4.59 -2.61 5.01
N LEU A 128 -5.29 -3.09 6.04
CA LEU A 128 -4.73 -3.30 7.37
C LEU A 128 -3.53 -4.25 7.34
N ASP A 129 -3.62 -5.30 6.54
CA ASP A 129 -2.57 -6.31 6.42
C ASP A 129 -1.38 -5.83 5.56
N VAL A 130 -1.64 -5.10 4.46
CA VAL A 130 -0.60 -4.78 3.48
C VAL A 130 0.06 -3.43 3.66
N ALA A 131 -0.62 -2.43 4.24
CA ALA A 131 -0.13 -1.05 4.25
C ALA A 131 0.47 -0.60 5.59
N PHE A 132 0.30 -1.36 6.69
CA PHE A 132 0.66 -0.89 8.02
C PHE A 132 1.46 -1.91 8.83
N ASN A 133 2.51 -1.43 9.49
CA ASN A 133 3.19 -2.13 10.59
C ASN A 133 4.09 -1.15 11.37
N ASN A 134 3.72 -0.85 12.61
CA ASN A 134 4.40 0.16 13.43
C ASN A 134 5.89 -0.13 13.67
N LYS A 135 6.29 -1.40 13.73
CA LYS A 135 7.68 -1.81 14.02
C LYS A 135 8.60 -1.71 12.79
N THR A 136 8.02 -1.71 11.58
CA THR A 136 8.79 -1.58 10.33
C THR A 136 8.70 -0.20 9.71
N THR A 137 7.66 0.59 10.04
CA THR A 137 7.46 1.96 9.56
C THR A 137 8.58 2.89 10.02
N GLU A 138 9.10 3.67 9.08
CA GLU A 138 9.95 4.82 9.36
C GLU A 138 9.08 6.05 9.62
N TRP A 139 9.31 6.70 10.76
CA TRP A 139 8.50 7.81 11.25
C TRP A 139 9.26 9.13 11.14
N GLN A 140 8.53 10.19 10.81
CA GLN A 140 8.99 11.57 10.85
C GLN A 140 7.98 12.43 11.63
N LEU A 141 8.38 13.63 12.05
CA LEU A 141 7.47 14.58 12.66
C LEU A 141 6.54 15.21 11.61
N SER A 142 5.30 15.50 12.02
CA SER A 142 4.34 16.29 11.24
C SER A 142 4.87 17.70 10.98
N TYR A 143 4.23 18.41 10.04
CA TYR A 143 4.62 19.77 9.66
C TYR A 143 4.66 20.78 10.82
N ASP A 144 3.87 20.54 11.87
CA ASP A 144 3.80 21.37 13.08
C ASP A 144 4.60 20.79 14.28
N GLY A 145 5.27 19.65 14.08
CA GLY A 145 6.08 18.97 15.09
C GLY A 145 5.30 18.32 16.24
N ARG A 146 3.97 18.22 16.15
CA ARG A 146 3.13 17.72 17.25
C ARG A 146 2.84 16.23 17.19
N LYS A 147 2.89 15.62 16.01
CA LYS A 147 2.59 14.20 15.78
C LYS A 147 3.68 13.53 14.98
N ASN A 148 3.71 12.20 15.02
CA ASN A 148 4.51 11.40 14.09
C ASN A 148 3.64 11.01 12.89
N GLU A 149 4.24 10.99 11.71
CA GLU A 149 3.65 10.47 10.47
C GLU A 149 4.64 9.53 9.77
N PRO A 150 4.17 8.57 8.96
CA PRO A 150 5.07 7.70 8.19
C PRO A 150 5.74 8.49 7.07
N VAL A 151 7.04 8.30 6.88
CA VAL A 151 7.76 8.78 5.67
C VAL A 151 7.15 8.11 4.43
N THR A 152 7.07 6.78 4.48
CA THR A 152 6.36 5.91 3.54
C THR A 152 5.62 4.82 4.31
N LEU A 153 4.51 4.32 3.76
CA LEU A 153 3.85 3.15 4.34
C LEU A 153 4.65 1.88 4.03
N PRO A 154 4.75 0.89 4.95
CA PRO A 154 5.39 -0.40 4.69
C PRO A 154 4.50 -1.27 3.78
N MET A 155 4.36 -0.86 2.52
CA MET A 155 3.44 -1.45 1.55
C MET A 155 3.96 -2.81 1.06
N LYS A 156 3.26 -3.89 1.42
CA LYS A 156 3.59 -5.30 1.10
C LYS A 156 2.89 -5.80 -0.18
N PHE A 157 2.54 -4.90 -1.09
CA PHE A 157 1.86 -5.20 -2.35
C PHE A 157 2.23 -4.15 -3.42
N PRO A 158 2.31 -4.48 -4.73
CA PRO A 158 2.57 -3.53 -5.82
C PRO A 158 1.41 -2.54 -6.05
N MET A 159 1.14 -1.70 -5.05
CA MET A 159 -0.03 -0.83 -4.97
C MET A 159 -0.05 0.23 -6.08
N LEU A 160 1.12 0.78 -6.41
CA LEU A 160 1.27 1.77 -7.47
C LEU A 160 0.74 1.26 -8.81
N LEU A 161 1.06 0.01 -9.15
CA LEU A 161 0.64 -0.61 -10.40
C LEU A 161 -0.83 -1.05 -10.33
N ALA A 162 -1.30 -1.50 -9.18
CA ALA A 162 -2.69 -1.93 -9.02
C ALA A 162 -3.69 -0.77 -9.14
N GLN A 163 -3.39 0.37 -8.52
CA GLN A 163 -4.29 1.54 -8.56
C GLN A 163 -4.01 2.48 -9.73
N GLY A 164 -2.79 2.43 -10.29
CA GLY A 164 -2.29 3.47 -11.17
C GLY A 164 -2.03 4.79 -10.41
N ALA A 165 -1.55 5.79 -11.13
CA ALA A 165 -1.37 7.13 -10.60
C ALA A 165 -1.33 8.15 -11.72
N GLU A 166 -2.02 9.28 -11.53
CA GLU A 166 -1.95 10.41 -12.45
C GLU A 166 -1.66 11.69 -11.67
N GLY A 167 -0.77 12.53 -12.17
CA GLY A 167 -0.39 13.76 -11.49
C GLY A 167 0.37 14.73 -12.39
N ILE A 168 0.04 16.01 -12.29
CA ILE A 168 0.69 17.09 -13.02
C ILE A 168 1.56 17.87 -12.04
N ALA A 169 2.87 17.88 -12.28
CA ALA A 169 3.84 18.63 -11.50
C ALA A 169 4.37 19.84 -12.30
N VAL A 170 5.42 20.48 -11.81
CA VAL A 170 6.08 21.58 -12.54
C VAL A 170 7.12 20.98 -13.50
N GLY A 171 6.91 21.15 -14.80
CA GLY A 171 7.83 20.69 -15.85
C GLY A 171 7.78 19.18 -16.14
N LEU A 172 6.97 18.41 -15.43
CA LEU A 172 6.75 16.98 -15.66
C LEU A 172 5.34 16.56 -15.23
N ALA A 173 4.94 15.37 -15.66
CA ALA A 173 3.71 14.70 -15.23
C ALA A 173 3.99 13.22 -15.01
N THR A 174 3.10 12.55 -14.28
CA THR A 174 3.06 11.10 -14.15
C THR A 174 1.71 10.56 -14.62
N LYS A 175 1.74 9.47 -15.39
CA LYS A 175 0.56 8.70 -15.79
C LYS A 175 0.91 7.22 -15.82
N ILE A 176 0.55 6.53 -14.75
CA ILE A 176 0.73 5.11 -14.51
C ILE A 176 -0.65 4.47 -14.61
N LEU A 177 -0.77 3.47 -15.47
CA LEU A 177 -2.03 2.79 -15.73
C LEU A 177 -2.25 1.65 -14.71
N PRO A 178 -3.49 1.40 -14.25
CA PRO A 178 -3.80 0.31 -13.35
C PRO A 178 -3.59 -1.06 -14.01
N HIS A 179 -3.33 -2.08 -13.20
CA HIS A 179 -3.06 -3.46 -13.61
C HIS A 179 -3.87 -4.43 -12.74
N ASN A 180 -4.10 -5.63 -13.25
CA ASN A 180 -4.90 -6.63 -12.55
C ASN A 180 -4.18 -7.15 -11.29
N PHE A 181 -4.92 -7.25 -10.19
CA PHE A 181 -4.43 -7.73 -8.90
C PHE A 181 -3.74 -9.11 -8.99
N ASN A 182 -4.38 -10.06 -9.67
CA ASN A 182 -3.89 -11.44 -9.76
C ASN A 182 -2.65 -11.51 -10.66
N GLU A 183 -2.65 -10.80 -11.78
CA GLU A 183 -1.52 -10.76 -12.70
C GLU A 183 -0.26 -10.16 -12.05
N LEU A 184 -0.42 -9.13 -11.20
CA LEU A 184 0.68 -8.54 -10.44
C LEU A 184 1.29 -9.55 -9.46
N ILE A 185 0.47 -10.37 -8.81
CA ILE A 185 0.95 -11.45 -7.91
C ILE A 185 1.67 -12.52 -8.73
N GLU A 186 1.08 -12.99 -9.82
CA GLU A 186 1.70 -14.00 -10.68
C GLU A 186 3.03 -13.53 -11.25
N ALA A 187 3.10 -12.27 -11.69
CA ALA A 187 4.31 -11.65 -12.20
C ALA A 187 5.38 -11.50 -11.11
N SER A 188 4.99 -11.11 -9.88
CA SER A 188 5.88 -11.08 -8.72
C SER A 188 6.46 -12.47 -8.41
N ILE A 189 5.63 -13.52 -8.46
CA ILE A 189 6.07 -14.91 -8.27
C ILE A 189 7.02 -15.35 -9.39
N LYS A 190 6.71 -15.01 -10.65
CA LYS A 190 7.60 -15.30 -11.80
C LYS A 190 8.95 -14.62 -11.62
N TYR A 191 8.97 -13.33 -11.23
CA TYR A 191 10.18 -12.58 -10.95
C TYR A 191 11.05 -13.24 -9.88
N LEU A 192 10.47 -13.56 -8.72
CA LEU A 192 11.17 -14.22 -7.61
C LEU A 192 11.73 -15.60 -7.98
N LYS A 193 11.13 -16.27 -8.97
CA LYS A 193 11.61 -17.55 -9.53
C LYS A 193 12.61 -17.37 -10.68
N GLY A 194 13.06 -16.15 -10.97
CA GLY A 194 13.97 -15.84 -12.08
C GLY A 194 13.35 -16.03 -13.47
N ARG A 195 12.02 -16.04 -13.57
CA ARG A 195 11.29 -16.20 -14.84
C ARG A 195 10.91 -14.84 -15.41
N LYS A 196 10.89 -14.75 -16.74
CA LYS A 196 10.34 -13.59 -17.45
C LYS A 196 8.83 -13.49 -17.22
N PHE A 197 8.33 -12.27 -17.21
CA PHE A 197 6.92 -11.95 -17.09
C PHE A 197 6.62 -10.73 -17.95
N GLU A 198 5.35 -10.56 -18.25
CA GLU A 198 4.78 -9.39 -18.90
C GLU A 198 3.50 -9.06 -18.13
N ILE A 199 3.22 -7.77 -17.98
CA ILE A 199 1.99 -7.26 -17.37
C ILE A 199 1.43 -6.18 -18.29
N LEU A 200 0.12 -6.17 -18.45
CA LEU A 200 -0.59 -5.19 -19.25
C LEU A 200 -1.60 -4.45 -18.37
N PRO A 201 -1.98 -3.21 -18.74
CA PRO A 201 -3.00 -2.49 -18.01
C PRO A 201 -4.33 -3.23 -17.97
N ASP A 202 -5.04 -3.10 -16.86
CA ASP A 202 -6.40 -3.61 -16.68
C ASP A 202 -7.26 -2.52 -16.04
N PHE A 203 -8.39 -2.21 -16.68
CA PHE A 203 -9.19 -1.04 -16.36
C PHE A 203 -10.52 -1.45 -15.73
N GLN A 204 -10.88 -0.81 -14.62
CA GLN A 204 -12.18 -0.99 -13.95
C GLN A 204 -13.38 -0.63 -14.85
N THR A 205 -13.16 0.18 -15.89
CA THR A 205 -14.18 0.54 -16.89
C THR A 205 -14.44 -0.56 -17.93
N GLY A 206 -13.66 -1.65 -17.90
CA GLY A 206 -13.71 -2.71 -18.90
C GLY A 206 -13.26 -2.21 -20.28
N GLY A 207 -13.91 -2.70 -21.34
CA GLY A 207 -13.56 -2.37 -22.71
C GLY A 207 -12.57 -3.35 -23.34
N THR A 208 -12.00 -2.95 -24.47
CA THR A 208 -10.91 -3.68 -25.14
C THR A 208 -9.69 -2.78 -25.30
N MET A 209 -8.50 -3.37 -25.30
CA MET A 209 -7.24 -2.63 -25.38
C MET A 209 -6.33 -3.22 -26.45
N ASP A 210 -5.74 -2.35 -27.27
CA ASP A 210 -4.57 -2.66 -28.09
C ASP A 210 -3.31 -2.13 -27.41
N ALA A 211 -2.49 -3.05 -26.92
CA ALA A 211 -1.24 -2.79 -26.22
C ALA A 211 0.01 -3.04 -27.08
N SER A 212 -0.12 -3.21 -28.40
CA SER A 212 1.01 -3.48 -29.31
C SER A 212 2.14 -2.44 -29.22
N MET A 213 1.79 -1.20 -28.86
CA MET A 213 2.72 -0.08 -28.69
C MET A 213 2.98 0.29 -27.22
N TYR A 214 2.57 -0.54 -26.26
CA TYR A 214 2.63 -0.20 -24.84
C TYR A 214 4.06 0.00 -24.31
N ASN A 215 5.02 -0.75 -24.87
CA ASN A 215 6.45 -0.64 -24.57
C ASN A 215 6.76 -0.66 -23.06
N GLU A 216 6.17 -1.62 -22.34
CA GLU A 216 6.34 -1.76 -20.87
C GLU A 216 5.99 -0.47 -20.09
N GLY A 217 5.05 0.33 -20.58
CA GLY A 217 4.66 1.59 -19.96
C GLY A 217 5.72 2.69 -19.99
N LYS A 218 6.80 2.51 -20.76
CA LYS A 218 7.86 3.51 -20.90
C LYS A 218 7.36 4.75 -21.63
N ARG A 219 7.96 5.90 -21.34
CA ARG A 219 7.69 7.16 -22.04
C ARG A 219 7.89 6.98 -23.55
N GLY A 220 6.88 7.37 -24.33
CA GLY A 220 6.82 7.15 -25.78
C GLY A 220 6.03 5.91 -26.19
N GLY A 221 5.68 5.03 -25.24
CA GLY A 221 4.68 3.99 -25.45
C GLY A 221 3.27 4.58 -25.57
N LYS A 222 2.33 3.75 -26.04
CA LYS A 222 0.93 4.12 -26.27
C LYS A 222 0.05 2.87 -26.25
N ILE A 223 -1.17 3.02 -25.74
CA ILE A 223 -2.25 2.04 -25.90
C ILE A 223 -3.46 2.69 -26.57
N ARG A 224 -4.30 1.87 -27.19
CA ARG A 224 -5.66 2.28 -27.59
C ARG A 224 -6.67 1.52 -26.74
N VAL A 225 -7.63 2.24 -26.17
CA VAL A 225 -8.71 1.66 -25.35
C VAL A 225 -10.03 1.94 -26.05
N ARG A 226 -10.85 0.91 -26.22
CA ARG A 226 -12.14 0.96 -26.91
C ARG A 226 -13.29 0.59 -25.98
N ALA A 227 -14.39 1.31 -26.16
CA ALA A 227 -15.69 0.92 -25.66
C ALA A 227 -16.16 -0.40 -26.31
N ILE A 228 -16.95 -1.19 -25.58
CA ILE A 228 -17.68 -2.32 -26.14
C ILE A 228 -18.95 -1.77 -26.81
N ILE A 229 -19.13 -2.07 -28.09
CA ILE A 229 -20.31 -1.67 -28.87
C ILE A 229 -20.98 -2.94 -29.39
N GLU A 230 -22.27 -3.08 -29.13
CA GLU A 230 -23.10 -4.21 -29.54
C GLU A 230 -24.20 -3.73 -30.49
N GLU A 231 -24.47 -4.52 -31.54
CA GLU A 231 -25.66 -4.31 -32.37
C GLU A 231 -26.87 -4.90 -31.66
N GLN A 232 -27.81 -4.05 -31.25
CA GLN A 232 -29.09 -4.52 -30.71
C GLN A 232 -30.05 -4.91 -31.83
N ASP A 233 -30.13 -4.07 -32.85
CA ASP A 233 -30.88 -4.31 -34.07
C ASP A 233 -30.31 -3.47 -35.23
N LYS A 234 -30.89 -3.63 -36.43
CA LYS A 234 -30.44 -2.96 -37.67
C LYS A 234 -30.44 -1.43 -37.61
N LYS A 235 -31.02 -0.81 -36.58
CA LYS A 235 -31.16 0.63 -36.41
C LYS A 235 -30.58 1.14 -35.09
N THR A 236 -30.10 0.26 -34.21
CA THR A 236 -29.74 0.64 -32.84
C THR A 236 -28.46 -0.07 -32.41
N LEU A 237 -27.49 0.73 -31.99
CA LEU A 237 -26.27 0.27 -31.33
C LEU A 237 -26.37 0.55 -29.83
N ILE A 238 -25.79 -0.33 -29.02
CA ILE A 238 -25.64 -0.12 -27.57
C ILE A 238 -24.15 -0.09 -27.25
N ILE A 239 -23.70 1.00 -26.63
CA ILE A 239 -22.37 1.10 -26.05
C ILE A 239 -22.45 0.63 -24.59
N LYS A 240 -21.73 -0.46 -24.28
CA LYS A 240 -21.75 -1.19 -23.01
C LYS A 240 -20.64 -0.80 -22.02
N SER A 241 -19.68 0.01 -22.47
CA SER A 241 -18.61 0.51 -21.62
C SER A 241 -18.05 1.83 -22.14
N VAL A 242 -17.36 2.58 -21.28
CA VAL A 242 -16.60 3.78 -21.65
C VAL A 242 -15.10 3.49 -21.59
N PRO A 243 -14.27 4.06 -22.45
CA PRO A 243 -12.82 3.90 -22.32
C PRO A 243 -12.28 4.52 -21.02
N PHE A 244 -11.13 4.04 -20.56
CA PHE A 244 -10.52 4.53 -19.32
C PHE A 244 -10.25 6.04 -19.37
N GLY A 245 -10.83 6.78 -18.43
CA GLY A 245 -10.72 8.25 -18.33
C GLY A 245 -11.74 9.03 -19.16
N VAL A 246 -12.75 8.36 -19.73
CA VAL A 246 -13.88 8.98 -20.44
C VAL A 246 -15.16 8.74 -19.65
N THR A 247 -16.02 9.75 -19.55
CA THR A 247 -17.35 9.60 -18.95
C THR A 247 -18.45 9.38 -19.98
N THR A 248 -19.62 8.86 -19.58
CA THR A 248 -20.79 8.68 -20.47
C THR A 248 -21.20 10.01 -21.08
N THR A 249 -21.19 11.08 -20.28
CA THR A 249 -21.47 12.45 -20.74
C THR A 249 -20.49 12.90 -21.83
N GLN A 250 -19.17 12.78 -21.58
CA GLN A 250 -18.15 13.13 -22.56
C GLN A 250 -18.27 12.32 -23.84
N LEU A 251 -18.52 11.01 -23.71
CA LEU A 251 -18.70 10.12 -24.84
C LEU A 251 -19.89 10.53 -25.69
N MET A 252 -21.05 10.80 -25.09
CA MET A 252 -22.24 11.26 -25.81
C MET A 252 -22.02 12.60 -26.51
N GLU A 253 -21.37 13.56 -25.85
CA GLU A 253 -21.01 14.85 -26.46
C GLU A 253 -20.10 14.67 -27.67
N SER A 254 -19.12 13.75 -27.59
CA SER A 254 -18.23 13.42 -28.70
C SER A 254 -19.00 12.83 -29.91
N ILE A 255 -20.02 12.01 -29.65
CA ILE A 255 -20.89 11.42 -30.67
C ILE A 255 -21.74 12.50 -31.34
N VAL A 256 -22.39 13.37 -30.56
CA VAL A 256 -23.20 14.49 -31.10
C VAL A 256 -22.32 15.40 -31.97
N LYS A 257 -21.13 15.74 -31.48
CA LYS A 257 -20.16 16.56 -32.23
C LYS A 257 -19.72 15.90 -33.54
N ALA A 258 -19.49 14.59 -33.57
CA ALA A 258 -19.14 13.86 -34.79
C ALA A 258 -20.31 13.83 -35.79
N ASN A 259 -21.55 13.76 -35.29
CA ASN A 259 -22.76 13.83 -36.11
C ASN A 259 -22.95 15.22 -36.74
N ASP A 260 -22.76 16.28 -35.95
CA ASP A 260 -22.88 17.67 -36.44
C ASP A 260 -21.81 18.01 -37.49
N GLN A 261 -20.64 17.38 -37.40
CA GLN A 261 -19.57 17.47 -38.39
C GLN A 261 -19.82 16.61 -39.64
N GLY A 262 -20.90 15.84 -39.68
CA GLY A 262 -21.23 14.94 -40.78
C GLY A 262 -20.32 13.71 -40.92
N LYS A 263 -19.50 13.42 -39.89
CA LYS A 263 -18.60 12.25 -39.86
C LYS A 263 -19.35 10.95 -39.59
N ILE A 264 -20.40 11.04 -38.79
CA ILE A 264 -21.37 9.97 -38.54
C ILE A 264 -22.78 10.50 -38.80
N LYS A 265 -23.75 9.58 -38.96
CA LYS A 265 -25.17 9.94 -39.14
C LYS A 265 -26.03 9.15 -38.19
N ILE A 266 -26.42 9.79 -37.10
CA ILE A 266 -27.31 9.22 -36.09
C ILE A 266 -28.60 10.03 -36.01
N LYS A 267 -29.66 9.39 -35.57
CA LYS A 267 -30.94 10.04 -35.27
C LYS A 267 -30.95 10.60 -33.85
N LYS A 268 -30.45 9.84 -32.88
CA LYS A 268 -30.43 10.22 -31.46
C LYS A 268 -29.39 9.40 -30.69
N VAL A 269 -28.86 9.97 -29.62
CA VAL A 269 -28.11 9.26 -28.58
C VAL A 269 -28.82 9.46 -27.23
N THR A 270 -28.93 8.41 -26.42
CA THR A 270 -29.58 8.44 -25.10
C THR A 270 -28.82 7.61 -24.07
N ASP A 271 -28.64 8.17 -22.88
CA ASP A 271 -28.04 7.46 -21.74
C ASP A 271 -29.10 6.70 -20.94
N HIS A 272 -28.96 5.37 -20.89
CA HIS A 272 -29.76 4.46 -20.07
C HIS A 272 -28.91 3.81 -18.96
N THR A 273 -27.73 4.38 -18.67
CA THR A 273 -26.81 3.86 -17.65
C THR A 273 -27.48 3.77 -16.28
N ALA A 274 -27.32 2.63 -15.63
CA ALA A 274 -27.74 2.37 -14.26
C ALA A 274 -26.60 1.71 -13.48
N ALA A 275 -26.74 0.42 -13.13
CA ALA A 275 -25.61 -0.34 -12.59
C ALA A 275 -24.50 -0.53 -13.66
N ASP A 276 -24.94 -0.81 -14.88
CA ASP A 276 -24.11 -1.01 -16.05
C ASP A 276 -24.25 0.17 -17.02
N VAL A 277 -23.18 0.46 -17.75
CA VAL A 277 -23.16 1.51 -18.78
C VAL A 277 -23.98 1.04 -19.98
N GLU A 278 -24.97 1.83 -20.37
CA GLU A 278 -25.79 1.56 -21.55
C GLU A 278 -26.13 2.87 -22.28
N ILE A 279 -25.37 3.18 -23.33
CA ILE A 279 -25.66 4.34 -24.18
C ILE A 279 -26.23 3.83 -25.51
N PHE A 280 -27.47 4.22 -25.79
CA PHE A 280 -28.18 3.85 -27.00
C PHE A 280 -27.89 4.86 -28.11
N VAL A 281 -27.51 4.36 -29.27
CA VAL A 281 -27.25 5.16 -30.47
C VAL A 281 -28.22 4.70 -31.57
N GLU A 282 -29.27 5.49 -31.79
CA GLU A 282 -30.23 5.27 -32.88
C GLU A 282 -29.64 5.79 -34.20
N LEU A 283 -29.57 4.93 -35.21
CA LEU A 283 -29.01 5.23 -36.53
C LEU A 283 -30.01 5.98 -37.43
N ALA A 284 -29.47 6.80 -38.35
CA ALA A 284 -30.29 7.38 -39.40
C ALA A 284 -30.77 6.29 -40.41
N PRO A 285 -31.93 6.45 -41.06
CA PRO A 285 -32.43 5.47 -42.03
C PRO A 285 -31.42 5.20 -43.16
N GLY A 286 -31.19 3.92 -43.45
CA GLY A 286 -30.32 3.48 -44.55
C GLY A 286 -28.83 3.41 -44.21
N ILE A 287 -28.44 3.64 -42.97
CA ILE A 287 -27.06 3.48 -42.49
C ILE A 287 -26.85 2.07 -41.92
N SER A 288 -25.71 1.46 -42.22
CA SER A 288 -25.32 0.15 -41.70
C SER A 288 -24.75 0.28 -40.27
N PRO A 289 -25.12 -0.62 -39.34
CA PRO A 289 -24.52 -0.73 -38.01
C PRO A 289 -23.00 -0.87 -38.05
N ASP A 290 -22.46 -1.83 -38.82
CA ASP A 290 -21.01 -2.10 -38.91
C ASP A 290 -20.19 -0.87 -39.32
N ILE A 291 -20.63 -0.16 -40.36
CA ILE A 291 -19.96 1.05 -40.84
C ILE A 291 -20.01 2.14 -39.76
N THR A 292 -21.10 2.20 -38.99
CA THR A 292 -21.24 3.18 -37.91
C THR A 292 -20.34 2.84 -36.73
N ILE A 293 -20.17 1.56 -36.38
CA ILE A 293 -19.24 1.12 -35.33
C ILE A 293 -17.82 1.59 -35.65
N ASP A 294 -17.35 1.35 -36.87
CA ASP A 294 -16.02 1.80 -37.32
C ASP A 294 -15.89 3.33 -37.25
N ALA A 295 -16.93 4.05 -37.66
CA ALA A 295 -16.94 5.50 -37.63
C ALA A 295 -17.00 6.06 -36.19
N LEU A 296 -17.71 5.39 -35.28
CA LEU A 296 -17.74 5.72 -33.86
C LEU A 296 -16.33 5.58 -33.26
N TYR A 297 -15.62 4.48 -33.53
CA TYR A 297 -14.24 4.32 -33.07
C TYR A 297 -13.30 5.36 -33.69
N ALA A 298 -13.48 5.72 -34.96
CA ALA A 298 -12.56 6.65 -35.64
C ALA A 298 -12.77 8.12 -35.25
N PHE A 299 -13.99 8.52 -34.91
CA PHE A 299 -14.37 9.94 -34.84
C PHE A 299 -14.97 10.39 -33.51
N THR A 300 -15.10 9.49 -32.54
CA THR A 300 -15.65 9.78 -31.21
C THR A 300 -14.75 9.23 -30.12
N ASP A 301 -15.05 9.53 -28.86
CA ASP A 301 -14.32 9.00 -27.72
C ASP A 301 -14.66 7.53 -27.42
N CYS A 302 -15.33 6.81 -28.34
CA CYS A 302 -15.49 5.36 -28.27
C CYS A 302 -14.14 4.63 -28.37
N GLU A 303 -13.13 5.26 -28.97
CA GLU A 303 -11.73 4.84 -28.89
C GLU A 303 -10.88 6.02 -28.42
N VAL A 304 -10.06 5.80 -27.40
CA VAL A 304 -9.08 6.79 -26.95
C VAL A 304 -7.68 6.23 -26.94
N SER A 305 -6.74 7.15 -27.13
CA SER A 305 -5.31 6.90 -27.18
C SER A 305 -4.67 7.35 -25.88
N ILE A 306 -4.06 6.44 -25.12
CA ILE A 306 -3.47 6.75 -23.81
C ILE A 306 -1.97 6.51 -23.87
N SER A 307 -1.19 7.55 -23.53
CA SER A 307 0.26 7.47 -23.46
C SER A 307 0.72 7.38 -22.00
N PRO A 308 1.30 6.24 -21.56
CA PRO A 308 1.86 6.14 -20.22
C PRO A 308 3.09 7.04 -20.07
N ASN A 309 3.30 7.51 -18.84
CA ASN A 309 4.45 8.31 -18.46
C ASN A 309 4.75 8.08 -16.99
N ALA A 310 5.31 6.92 -16.66
CA ALA A 310 5.51 6.50 -15.28
C ALA A 310 6.67 7.25 -14.60
N CYS A 311 6.37 8.40 -14.01
CA CYS A 311 7.30 9.15 -13.17
C CYS A 311 7.01 8.85 -11.70
N VAL A 312 8.05 8.50 -10.94
CA VAL A 312 7.98 8.19 -9.50
C VAL A 312 9.13 8.88 -8.77
N ILE A 313 8.97 9.10 -7.46
CA ILE A 313 10.07 9.59 -6.61
C ILE A 313 10.91 8.40 -6.15
N VAL A 314 12.21 8.45 -6.43
CA VAL A 314 13.21 7.49 -5.98
C VAL A 314 14.34 8.27 -5.30
N GLN A 315 14.58 8.04 -4.02
CA GLN A 315 15.63 8.74 -3.25
C GLN A 315 15.56 10.27 -3.41
N ASN A 316 14.36 10.85 -3.19
CA ASN A 316 14.07 12.28 -3.30
C ASN A 316 14.32 12.89 -4.70
N LYS A 317 14.24 12.08 -5.76
CA LYS A 317 14.37 12.55 -7.14
C LYS A 317 13.31 11.93 -8.05
N PRO A 318 12.72 12.69 -8.99
CA PRO A 318 11.83 12.13 -9.98
C PRO A 318 12.62 11.25 -10.96
N GLN A 319 12.13 10.04 -11.22
CA GLN A 319 12.67 9.11 -12.21
C GLN A 319 11.55 8.54 -13.08
N PHE A 320 11.86 8.30 -14.36
CA PHE A 320 10.95 7.68 -15.31
C PHE A 320 11.30 6.20 -15.47
N LEU A 321 10.43 5.32 -15.03
CA LEU A 321 10.67 3.86 -15.01
C LEU A 321 9.63 3.14 -15.87
N GLY A 322 9.93 1.91 -16.29
CA GLY A 322 8.94 1.03 -16.92
C GLY A 322 8.17 0.20 -15.89
N VAL A 323 7.00 -0.35 -16.25
CA VAL A 323 6.18 -1.15 -15.33
C VAL A 323 6.88 -2.41 -14.85
N THR A 324 7.73 -3.01 -15.68
CA THR A 324 8.58 -4.15 -15.31
C THR A 324 9.52 -3.80 -14.16
N GLU A 325 10.10 -2.60 -14.15
CA GLU A 325 11.00 -2.14 -13.10
C GLU A 325 10.24 -1.77 -11.83
N LEU A 326 9.11 -1.08 -11.98
CA LEU A 326 8.21 -0.77 -10.87
C LEU A 326 7.75 -2.05 -10.13
N LEU A 327 7.37 -3.09 -10.87
CA LEU A 327 6.96 -4.36 -10.27
C LEU A 327 8.12 -4.99 -9.50
N LYS A 328 9.33 -5.05 -10.08
CA LYS A 328 10.49 -5.64 -9.41
C LYS A 328 10.80 -4.93 -8.10
N VAL A 329 10.83 -3.59 -8.12
CA VAL A 329 11.08 -2.80 -6.90
C VAL A 329 10.00 -3.08 -5.86
N ALA A 330 8.72 -3.07 -6.24
CA ALA A 330 7.65 -3.39 -5.31
C ALA A 330 7.75 -4.83 -4.76
N THR A 331 8.07 -5.82 -5.59
CA THR A 331 8.23 -7.22 -5.17
C THR A 331 9.41 -7.38 -4.21
N ASP A 332 10.56 -6.76 -4.50
CA ASP A 332 11.74 -6.81 -3.63
C ASP A 332 11.46 -6.08 -2.31
N ASN A 333 10.81 -4.92 -2.33
CA ASN A 333 10.38 -4.21 -1.11
C ASN A 333 9.45 -5.09 -0.25
N THR A 334 8.45 -5.72 -0.85
CA THR A 334 7.57 -6.66 -0.14
C THR A 334 8.37 -7.81 0.50
N ARG A 335 9.32 -8.40 -0.22
CA ARG A 335 10.17 -9.48 0.32
C ARG A 335 10.98 -9.00 1.52
N GLU A 336 11.63 -7.85 1.42
CA GLU A 336 12.45 -7.32 2.51
C GLU A 336 11.60 -6.89 3.72
N LEU A 337 10.41 -6.31 3.50
CA LEU A 337 9.48 -5.99 4.57
C LEU A 337 9.02 -7.24 5.31
N LEU A 338 8.57 -8.27 4.60
CA LEU A 338 8.15 -9.54 5.20
C LEU A 338 9.30 -10.22 5.95
N LYS A 339 10.52 -10.17 5.40
CA LYS A 339 11.71 -10.66 6.08
C LYS A 339 11.98 -9.90 7.37
N LYS A 340 11.93 -8.57 7.36
CA LYS A 340 12.10 -7.73 8.55
C LYS A 340 11.04 -8.02 9.61
N GLU A 341 9.79 -8.22 9.21
CA GLU A 341 8.71 -8.63 10.12
C GLU A 341 9.00 -9.99 10.78
N LEU A 342 9.49 -10.96 10.00
CA LEU A 342 9.88 -12.28 10.51
C LEU A 342 11.08 -12.20 11.45
N GLU A 343 12.09 -11.37 11.15
CA GLU A 343 13.27 -11.16 11.99
C GLU A 343 12.89 -10.51 13.33
N ILE A 344 12.01 -9.50 13.31
CA ILE A 344 11.47 -8.87 14.53
C ILE A 344 10.70 -9.91 15.36
N LYS A 345 9.81 -10.68 14.71
CA LYS A 345 9.05 -11.72 15.39
C LYS A 345 9.97 -12.80 15.97
N LEU A 346 11.01 -13.20 15.24
CA LEU A 346 12.00 -14.16 15.70
C LEU A 346 12.75 -13.66 16.94
N ALA A 347 13.17 -12.39 16.94
CA ALA A 347 13.83 -11.78 18.09
C ALA A 347 12.90 -11.77 19.33
N GLU A 348 11.62 -11.42 19.14
CA GLU A 348 10.63 -11.42 20.22
C GLU A 348 10.36 -12.82 20.78
N LEU A 349 10.29 -13.83 19.90
CA LEU A 349 10.14 -15.22 20.30
C LEU A 349 11.38 -15.75 21.03
N GLN A 350 12.57 -15.39 20.57
CA GLN A 350 13.84 -15.74 21.23
C GLN A 350 13.95 -15.08 22.60
N GLU A 351 13.52 -13.83 22.73
CA GLU A 351 13.46 -13.10 24.00
C GLU A 351 12.46 -13.74 24.96
N LYS A 352 11.25 -14.06 24.46
CA LYS A 352 10.23 -14.77 25.24
C LYS A 352 10.74 -16.13 25.71
N TRP A 353 11.31 -16.92 24.80
CA TRP A 353 11.91 -18.22 25.11
C TRP A 353 13.02 -18.10 26.15
N HIS A 354 13.88 -17.09 26.03
CA HIS A 354 14.98 -16.86 26.96
C HIS A 354 14.45 -16.58 28.36
N TYR A 355 13.47 -15.69 28.47
CA TYR A 355 12.86 -15.33 29.74
C TYR A 355 12.07 -16.50 30.37
N THR A 356 11.26 -17.22 29.60
CA THR A 356 10.51 -18.39 30.09
C THR A 356 11.48 -19.51 30.55
N SER A 357 12.60 -19.70 29.85
CA SER A 357 13.64 -20.66 30.25
C SER A 357 14.32 -20.24 31.56
N LEU A 358 14.61 -18.95 31.73
CA LEU A 358 15.11 -18.42 32.99
C LEU A 358 14.11 -18.63 34.13
N GLU A 359 12.82 -18.37 33.90
CA GLU A 359 11.76 -18.57 34.88
C GLU A 359 11.63 -20.04 35.28
N LYS A 360 11.65 -20.94 34.30
CA LYS A 360 11.67 -22.39 34.51
C LYS A 360 12.85 -22.79 35.41
N ILE A 361 14.08 -22.41 35.04
CA ILE A 361 15.29 -22.76 35.80
C ILE A 361 15.24 -22.15 37.21
N PHE A 362 14.77 -20.90 37.33
CA PHE A 362 14.67 -20.19 38.60
C PHE A 362 13.83 -20.95 39.64
N PHE A 363 12.74 -21.57 39.21
CA PHE A 363 11.85 -22.36 40.05
C PHE A 363 12.26 -23.82 40.19
N GLU A 364 12.62 -24.49 39.10
CA GLU A 364 13.02 -25.90 39.07
C GLU A 364 14.25 -26.16 39.96
N GLU A 365 15.28 -25.32 39.81
CA GLU A 365 16.54 -25.42 40.54
C GLU A 365 16.51 -24.67 41.89
N LYS A 366 15.35 -24.09 42.23
CA LYS A 366 15.10 -23.37 43.50
C LYS A 366 16.05 -22.19 43.73
N ILE A 367 16.48 -21.52 42.66
CA ILE A 367 17.32 -20.31 42.71
C ILE A 367 16.60 -19.18 43.45
N TYR A 368 15.27 -19.15 43.42
CA TYR A 368 14.46 -18.18 44.18
C TYR A 368 14.77 -18.14 45.69
N LYS A 369 15.36 -19.19 46.27
CA LYS A 369 15.77 -19.21 47.68
C LYS A 369 16.86 -18.21 48.01
N GLU A 370 17.63 -17.72 47.03
CA GLU A 370 18.56 -16.61 47.25
C GLU A 370 17.82 -15.34 47.74
N LEU A 371 16.53 -15.17 47.42
CA LEU A 371 15.70 -14.08 47.93
C LEU A 371 15.39 -14.18 49.44
N GLU A 372 15.41 -15.40 49.98
CA GLU A 372 15.11 -15.67 51.40
C GLU A 372 16.38 -15.60 52.27
N LYS A 373 17.57 -15.61 51.66
CA LYS A 373 18.85 -15.52 52.36
C LYS A 373 19.13 -14.09 52.82
N LYS A 374 19.82 -13.96 53.95
CA LYS A 374 20.27 -12.67 54.47
C LYS A 374 21.45 -12.16 53.66
N HIS A 375 21.19 -11.32 52.67
CA HIS A 375 22.20 -10.52 51.97
C HIS A 375 22.24 -9.11 52.56
N GLU A 376 23.43 -8.48 52.55
CA GLU A 376 23.62 -7.13 53.10
C GLU A 376 22.95 -6.03 52.25
N THR A 377 22.84 -6.25 50.94
CA THR A 377 22.27 -5.30 49.98
C THR A 377 21.48 -6.03 48.90
N TRP A 378 20.54 -5.32 48.25
CA TRP A 378 19.78 -5.85 47.12
C TRP A 378 20.70 -6.22 45.94
N ASP A 379 21.75 -5.43 45.68
CA ASP A 379 22.73 -5.75 44.63
C ASP A 379 23.42 -7.10 44.87
N LYS A 380 23.75 -7.43 46.12
CA LYS A 380 24.33 -8.73 46.48
C LYS A 380 23.35 -9.89 46.28
N VAL A 381 22.04 -9.64 46.37
CA VAL A 381 21.01 -10.64 46.04
C VAL A 381 21.01 -10.91 44.54
N LEU A 382 21.04 -9.87 43.71
CA LEU A 382 21.08 -9.99 42.24
C LEU A 382 22.35 -10.71 41.77
N GLU A 383 23.50 -10.38 42.36
CA GLU A 383 24.78 -11.07 42.09
C GLU A 383 24.74 -12.55 42.49
N ALA A 384 24.12 -12.88 43.63
CA ALA A 384 23.95 -14.25 44.07
C ALA A 384 23.07 -15.07 43.10
N ILE A 385 21.99 -14.46 42.61
CA ILE A 385 21.11 -15.07 41.61
C ILE A 385 21.86 -15.28 40.28
N ASP A 386 22.59 -14.27 39.77
CA ASP A 386 23.40 -14.44 38.53
C ASP A 386 24.42 -15.58 38.68
N LYS A 387 25.08 -15.66 39.84
CA LYS A 387 26.04 -16.72 40.12
C LYS A 387 25.37 -18.10 40.16
N ALA A 388 24.17 -18.19 40.72
CA ALA A 388 23.39 -19.43 40.76
C ALA A 388 22.97 -19.90 39.37
N PHE A 389 22.76 -18.99 38.41
CA PHE A 389 22.52 -19.32 37.01
C PHE A 389 23.78 -19.80 36.26
N GLY A 390 24.98 -19.65 36.82
CA GLY A 390 26.26 -20.02 36.19
C GLY A 390 26.28 -21.38 35.47
N PRO A 391 25.82 -22.48 36.09
CA PRO A 391 25.78 -23.81 35.46
C PRO A 391 24.86 -23.89 34.22
N PHE A 392 23.85 -23.02 34.14
CA PHE A 392 22.79 -23.06 33.14
C PHE A 392 23.00 -22.06 32.00
N LYS A 393 24.00 -21.16 32.09
CA LYS A 393 24.25 -20.12 31.05
C LYS A 393 24.39 -20.71 29.64
N LYS A 394 24.96 -21.92 29.50
CA LYS A 394 25.09 -22.62 28.19
C LYS A 394 23.78 -23.12 27.60
N GLN A 395 22.73 -23.27 28.41
CA GLN A 395 21.41 -23.69 27.94
C GLN A 395 20.61 -22.51 27.39
N LEU A 396 21.06 -21.27 27.58
CA LEU A 396 20.32 -20.06 27.21
C LEU A 396 20.74 -19.51 25.85
N LYS A 397 19.82 -18.84 25.13
CA LYS A 397 20.07 -18.25 23.81
C LYS A 397 20.87 -16.94 23.84
N ARG A 398 20.94 -16.25 24.98
CA ARG A 398 21.74 -15.03 25.20
C ARG A 398 22.24 -14.94 26.64
N ASP A 399 23.11 -13.97 26.91
CA ASP A 399 23.57 -13.68 28.27
C ASP A 399 22.45 -13.11 29.15
N ILE A 400 22.53 -13.42 30.44
CA ILE A 400 21.58 -12.96 31.46
C ILE A 400 21.92 -11.51 31.81
N THR A 401 20.96 -10.62 31.64
CA THR A 401 21.11 -9.22 32.03
C THR A 401 20.61 -8.99 33.45
N ARG A 402 21.04 -7.87 34.06
CA ARG A 402 20.53 -7.45 35.36
C ARG A 402 19.01 -7.25 35.34
N GLU A 403 18.47 -6.73 34.24
CA GLU A 403 17.02 -6.52 34.09
C GLU A 403 16.24 -7.84 34.12
N ASP A 404 16.78 -8.91 33.51
CA ASP A 404 16.17 -10.24 33.56
C ASP A 404 16.05 -10.74 34.99
N ILE A 405 17.13 -10.60 35.78
CA ILE A 405 17.16 -11.03 37.18
C ILE A 405 16.16 -10.22 38.01
N VAL A 406 16.11 -8.90 37.82
CA VAL A 406 15.14 -8.04 38.52
C VAL A 406 13.72 -8.49 38.21
N LYS A 407 13.37 -8.72 36.94
CA LYS A 407 12.03 -9.23 36.55
C LYS A 407 11.72 -10.59 37.18
N LEU A 408 12.69 -11.50 37.29
CA LEU A 408 12.51 -12.78 37.97
C LEU A 408 12.20 -12.59 39.47
N THR A 409 12.84 -11.62 40.13
CA THR A 409 12.59 -11.34 41.55
C THR A 409 11.19 -10.78 41.84
N GLU A 410 10.51 -10.21 40.84
CA GLU A 410 9.14 -9.71 40.94
C GLU A 410 8.10 -10.85 40.89
N LYS A 411 8.49 -12.07 40.50
CA LYS A 411 7.58 -13.21 40.39
C LYS A 411 7.15 -13.74 41.75
N PRO A 412 5.86 -14.09 41.94
CA PRO A 412 5.34 -14.55 43.22
C PRO A 412 5.83 -15.96 43.58
N VAL A 413 6.85 -16.04 44.43
CA VAL A 413 7.49 -17.30 44.85
C VAL A 413 6.57 -18.21 45.70
N ARG A 414 5.59 -17.65 46.42
CA ARG A 414 4.85 -18.35 47.48
C ARG A 414 3.84 -19.41 47.02
N ARG A 415 3.60 -19.58 45.70
CA ARG A 415 2.51 -20.44 45.16
C ARG A 415 2.89 -21.19 43.88
N ILE A 416 4.11 -21.68 43.74
CA ILE A 416 4.54 -22.40 42.53
C ILE A 416 4.57 -23.90 42.83
N TYR A 417 3.66 -24.62 42.19
CA TYR A 417 3.51 -26.07 42.24
C TYR A 417 4.25 -26.72 41.08
N LYS A 418 4.38 -28.05 41.15
CA LYS A 418 4.96 -28.84 40.05
C LYS A 418 4.21 -28.60 38.72
N LEU A 419 2.89 -28.41 38.78
CA LEU A 419 2.07 -28.12 37.60
C LEU A 419 2.52 -26.83 36.89
N ASP A 420 2.86 -25.77 37.63
CA ASP A 420 3.30 -24.49 37.06
C ASP A 420 4.67 -24.64 36.35
N ILE A 421 5.54 -25.53 36.84
CA ILE A 421 6.82 -25.86 36.18
C ILE A 421 6.58 -26.68 34.92
N ASP A 422 5.66 -27.66 34.95
CA ASP A 422 5.30 -28.48 33.79
C ASP A 422 4.67 -27.62 32.66
N GLU A 423 3.90 -26.58 33.02
CA GLU A 423 3.38 -25.56 32.08
C GLU A 423 4.52 -24.77 31.44
N LEU A 424 5.50 -24.29 32.22
CA LEU A 424 6.68 -23.58 31.68
C LEU A 424 7.51 -24.46 30.75
N ILE A 425 7.67 -25.75 31.07
CA ILE A 425 8.36 -26.71 30.19
C ILE A 425 7.63 -26.85 28.85
N THR A 426 6.30 -26.99 28.90
CA THR A 426 5.46 -27.09 27.70
C THR A 426 5.59 -25.82 26.85
N GLU A 427 5.50 -24.64 27.47
CA GLU A 427 5.64 -23.36 26.78
C GLU A 427 7.01 -23.20 26.12
N VAL A 428 8.11 -23.59 26.79
CA VAL A 428 9.46 -23.54 26.20
C VAL A 428 9.57 -24.45 24.97
N SER A 429 9.01 -25.67 25.02
CA SER A 429 9.03 -26.61 23.90
C SER A 429 8.20 -26.08 22.72
N GLU A 430 7.01 -25.53 22.96
CA GLU A 430 6.20 -24.87 21.93
C GLU A 430 6.93 -23.68 21.31
N LEU A 431 7.64 -22.89 22.11
CA LEU A 431 8.44 -21.77 21.62
C LEU A 431 9.61 -22.22 20.75
N ASP A 432 10.25 -23.35 21.05
CA ASP A 432 11.31 -23.90 20.19
C ASP A 432 10.78 -24.33 18.81
N ASP A 433 9.63 -25.01 18.78
CA ASP A 433 8.93 -25.30 17.53
C ASP A 433 8.61 -24.01 16.77
N ILE A 434 8.15 -22.99 17.50
CA ILE A 434 7.76 -21.70 16.91
C ILE A 434 8.95 -20.94 16.31
N ILE A 435 10.06 -20.93 17.03
CA ILE A 435 11.31 -20.32 16.60
C ILE A 435 11.87 -21.06 15.39
N ALA A 436 11.82 -22.39 15.36
CA ALA A 436 12.32 -23.19 14.26
C ALA A 436 11.62 -22.85 12.93
N PHE A 437 10.28 -22.76 12.91
CA PHE A 437 9.57 -22.38 11.69
C PHE A 437 9.81 -20.91 11.32
N THR A 438 9.84 -20.01 12.30
CA THR A 438 9.99 -18.57 12.05
C THR A 438 11.37 -18.29 11.45
N LYS A 439 12.40 -18.96 11.97
CA LYS A 439 13.78 -18.89 11.46
C LYS A 439 13.90 -19.43 10.02
N GLY A 440 13.15 -20.47 9.69
CA GLY A 440 13.11 -21.01 8.33
C GLY A 440 12.38 -20.11 7.32
N GLY A 441 11.55 -19.18 7.79
CA GLY A 441 10.69 -18.36 6.92
C GLY A 441 9.63 -19.19 6.17
N ILE A 442 9.33 -20.40 6.64
CA ILE A 442 8.40 -21.33 5.99
C ILE A 442 7.06 -21.26 6.71
N MET A 443 6.01 -20.83 6.00
CA MET A 443 4.64 -20.98 6.46
C MET A 443 4.16 -22.41 6.16
N LYS A 444 3.87 -23.21 7.20
CA LYS A 444 3.36 -24.56 7.06
C LYS A 444 1.93 -24.62 7.58
N VAL A 445 0.97 -24.87 6.70
CA VAL A 445 -0.43 -25.14 7.10
C VAL A 445 -0.56 -26.63 7.39
N VAL A 446 -0.84 -26.97 8.65
CA VAL A 446 -1.08 -28.36 9.08
C VAL A 446 -2.53 -28.52 9.50
N LYS A 447 -3.15 -29.67 9.19
CA LYS A 447 -4.43 -30.04 9.79
C LYS A 447 -4.21 -30.27 11.28
N VAL A 448 -5.09 -29.74 12.13
CA VAL A 448 -5.06 -29.95 13.58
C VAL A 448 -5.02 -31.47 13.83
N SER A 449 -3.90 -31.94 14.37
CA SER A 449 -3.63 -33.33 14.71
C SER A 449 -2.67 -33.38 15.90
N ASP A 450 -2.75 -34.43 16.70
CA ASP A 450 -2.27 -34.43 18.09
C ASP A 450 -0.74 -34.36 18.29
N LYS A 451 0.07 -34.48 17.22
CA LYS A 451 1.50 -34.13 17.19
C LYS A 451 2.07 -34.33 15.78
N THR A 452 2.53 -33.27 15.14
CA THR A 452 3.32 -33.32 13.89
C THR A 452 4.71 -32.78 14.20
N PHE A 453 5.78 -33.54 13.93
CA PHE A 453 7.16 -33.07 14.09
C PHE A 453 7.50 -32.06 12.97
N ILE A 454 7.95 -30.84 13.32
CA ILE A 454 7.99 -29.71 12.36
C ILE A 454 9.42 -29.26 11.98
N GLY A 455 10.48 -29.59 12.72
CA GLY A 455 11.84 -29.17 12.39
C GLY A 455 12.98 -29.97 13.04
N LYS A 456 14.20 -29.82 12.52
CA LYS A 456 15.45 -30.24 13.17
C LYS A 456 16.09 -28.98 13.73
N ASP A 457 16.42 -28.96 15.02
CA ASP A 457 16.98 -27.86 15.87
C ASP A 457 16.13 -27.52 17.12
N ILE A 458 15.27 -28.45 17.57
CA ILE A 458 14.51 -28.33 18.83
C ILE A 458 15.44 -28.65 20.01
N LEU A 459 15.52 -27.75 21.00
CA LEU A 459 16.38 -27.92 22.18
C LEU A 459 15.70 -28.68 23.33
N HIS A 460 14.35 -28.64 23.40
CA HIS A 460 13.56 -29.17 24.51
C HIS A 460 12.44 -30.11 24.08
#